data_AF-A0A0C2GTG6-F1
#
_entry.id   AF-A0A0C2GTG6-F1
#
_cell.length_a   1.000
_cell.length_b   1.000
_cell.length_c   1.000
_cell.angle_alpha   90.00
_cell.angle_beta   90.00
_cell.angle_gamma   90.00
#
_symmetry.space_group_name_H-M   'P 1'
#
loop_
_entity.id
_entity.type
_entity.pdbx_description
1 polymer ?
#
loop_
_entity_poly.entity_id
_entity_poly.type
_entity_poly.pdbx_seq_one_letter_code
_entity_poly.pdbx_strand_id
1 'polypeptide(L)'
;MKQPKVPRGLAIERQAREVETVLDAIRALTHSASRKYQNEVWARTLSFLLNSADLLLADPLSPEEMGMRVGSRVVDTLFDLWFHAVLNEEIPSPTYWRTLAALCRRWRHHHRIGERKAKSAVTLSLLGARVVAKKKHNGNDAGGWTSIFSSLTGMPPSVMWKTDIFQIT
;
A
#
# COMPACT_ATOMS: atom_id res chain seq x y z
N MET A 1 11.98 -16.38 -43.02
CA MET A 1 12.55 -15.60 -41.90
C MET A 1 12.00 -16.14 -40.58
N LYS A 2 12.84 -16.77 -39.74
CA LYS A 2 12.43 -17.16 -38.38
C LYS A 2 12.57 -15.93 -37.48
N GLN A 3 11.50 -15.50 -36.82
CA GLN A 3 11.60 -14.43 -35.81
C GLN A 3 12.58 -14.86 -34.72
N PRO A 4 13.49 -13.98 -34.26
CA PRO A 4 14.37 -14.29 -33.15
C PRO A 4 13.51 -14.49 -31.89
N LYS A 5 13.48 -15.72 -31.38
CA LYS A 5 12.75 -16.07 -30.17
C LYS A 5 13.51 -15.49 -28.98
N VAL A 6 13.11 -14.30 -28.53
CA VAL A 6 13.70 -13.64 -27.37
C VAL A 6 13.64 -14.60 -26.16
N PRO A 7 14.75 -14.85 -25.46
CA PRO A 7 14.75 -15.63 -24.23
C PRO A 7 13.73 -15.06 -23.24
N ARG A 8 12.85 -15.91 -22.69
CA ARG A 8 11.75 -15.48 -21.79
C ARG A 8 12.23 -14.56 -20.65
N GLY A 9 13.38 -14.87 -20.04
CA GLY A 9 13.96 -14.05 -18.98
C GLY A 9 14.27 -12.60 -19.41
N LEU A 10 14.80 -12.39 -20.62
CA LEU A 10 15.09 -11.04 -21.15
C LEU A 10 13.81 -10.24 -21.43
N ALA A 11 12.74 -10.92 -21.86
CA ALA A 11 11.43 -10.29 -22.06
C ALA A 11 10.82 -9.84 -20.73
N ILE A 12 10.91 -10.67 -19.68
CA ILE A 12 10.44 -10.34 -18.32
C ILE A 12 11.23 -9.17 -17.74
N GLU A 13 12.56 -9.14 -17.89
CA GLU A 13 13.39 -8.03 -17.40
C GLU A 13 13.13 -6.70 -18.11
N ARG A 14 12.82 -6.74 -19.41
CA ARG A 14 12.40 -5.54 -20.13
C ARG A 14 11.07 -5.05 -19.58
N GLN A 15 10.09 -5.93 -19.49
CA GLN A 15 8.75 -5.57 -19.04
C GLN A 15 8.73 -5.13 -17.57
N ALA A 16 9.61 -5.68 -16.73
CA ALA A 16 9.80 -5.21 -15.36
C ALA A 16 10.28 -3.75 -15.30
N ARG A 17 11.23 -3.36 -16.16
CA ARG A 17 11.70 -1.97 -16.27
C ARG A 17 10.61 -1.01 -16.75
N GLU A 18 9.75 -1.46 -17.67
CA GLU A 18 8.60 -0.68 -18.09
C GLU A 18 7.61 -0.47 -16.92
N VAL A 19 7.35 -1.51 -16.13
CA VAL A 19 6.52 -1.39 -14.92
C VAL A 19 7.14 -0.40 -13.93
N GLU A 20 8.44 -0.47 -13.68
CA GLU A 20 9.14 0.48 -12.81
C GLU A 20 8.99 1.92 -13.32
N THR A 21 9.15 2.14 -14.61
CA THR A 21 8.96 3.45 -15.26
C THR A 21 7.54 3.97 -15.08
N VAL A 22 6.53 3.10 -15.22
CA VAL A 22 5.12 3.45 -14.97
C VAL A 22 4.90 3.82 -13.50
N LEU A 23 5.48 3.08 -12.55
CA LEU A 23 5.35 3.37 -11.12
C LEU A 23 5.99 4.71 -10.76
N ASP A 24 7.16 5.03 -11.32
CA ASP A 24 7.83 6.31 -11.11
C ASP A 24 7.02 7.48 -11.70
N ALA A 25 6.42 7.29 -12.88
CA ALA A 25 5.52 8.26 -13.48
C ALA A 25 4.25 8.47 -12.65
N ILE A 26 3.65 7.41 -12.12
CA ILE A 26 2.48 7.49 -11.21
C ILE A 26 2.84 8.25 -9.94
N ARG A 27 4.01 7.98 -9.36
CA ARG A 27 4.48 8.69 -8.16
C ARG A 27 4.66 10.18 -8.46
N ALA A 28 5.35 10.52 -9.54
CA ALA A 28 5.56 11.90 -9.96
C ALA A 28 4.23 12.62 -10.22
N LEU A 29 3.29 11.98 -10.92
CA LEU A 29 1.96 12.52 -11.19
C LEU A 29 1.18 12.77 -9.90
N THR A 30 1.20 11.80 -8.97
CA THR A 30 0.46 11.90 -7.71
C THR A 30 1.00 13.03 -6.83
N HIS A 31 2.31 13.28 -6.83
CA HIS A 31 2.91 14.38 -6.07
C HIS A 31 2.78 15.75 -6.74
N SER A 32 2.76 15.81 -8.07
CA SER A 32 2.72 17.07 -8.83
C SER A 32 1.31 17.52 -9.21
N ALA A 33 0.30 16.68 -9.00
CA ALA A 33 -1.08 17.00 -9.31
C ALA A 33 -1.54 18.25 -8.53
N SER A 34 -2.33 19.07 -9.21
CA SER A 34 -2.89 20.28 -8.61
C SER A 34 -3.85 19.92 -7.48
N ARG A 35 -3.84 20.73 -6.40
CA ARG A 35 -4.72 20.57 -5.23
C ARG A 35 -6.20 20.34 -5.59
N LYS A 36 -6.67 20.94 -6.70
CA LYS A 36 -8.05 20.77 -7.21
C LYS A 36 -8.38 19.32 -7.57
N TYR A 37 -7.42 18.57 -8.10
CA TYR A 37 -7.61 17.18 -8.57
C TYR A 37 -7.01 16.15 -7.63
N GLN A 38 -6.37 16.58 -6.54
CA GLN A 38 -5.53 15.75 -5.69
C GLN A 38 -6.30 14.57 -5.10
N ASN A 39 -7.51 14.79 -4.60
CA ASN A 39 -8.36 13.72 -4.08
C ASN A 39 -8.69 12.64 -5.11
N GLU A 40 -8.95 13.05 -6.36
CA GLU A 40 -9.30 12.14 -7.46
C GLU A 40 -8.07 11.36 -7.94
N VAL A 41 -6.93 12.03 -8.07
CA VAL A 41 -5.65 11.43 -8.44
C VAL A 41 -5.23 10.41 -7.39
N TRP A 42 -5.28 10.77 -6.11
CA TRP A 42 -5.01 9.84 -5.00
C TRP A 42 -5.92 8.61 -5.05
N ALA A 43 -7.24 8.81 -5.20
CA ALA A 43 -8.18 7.71 -5.25
C ALA A 43 -7.89 6.73 -6.39
N ARG A 44 -7.61 7.25 -7.60
CA ARG A 44 -7.28 6.41 -8.76
C ARG A 44 -5.92 5.72 -8.61
N THR A 45 -4.90 6.43 -8.15
CA THR A 45 -3.56 5.86 -7.92
C THR A 45 -3.59 4.74 -6.89
N LEU A 46 -4.23 4.96 -5.74
CA LEU A 46 -4.33 3.94 -4.70
C LEU A 46 -5.14 2.73 -5.16
N SER A 47 -6.24 2.96 -5.88
CA SER A 47 -7.02 1.88 -6.49
C SER A 47 -6.18 1.04 -7.46
N PHE A 48 -5.45 1.69 -8.36
CA PHE A 48 -4.59 1.02 -9.33
C PHE A 48 -3.51 0.17 -8.63
N LEU A 49 -2.84 0.73 -7.63
CA LEU A 49 -1.77 0.05 -6.91
C LEU A 49 -2.29 -1.11 -6.06
N LEU A 50 -3.46 -0.97 -5.41
CA LEU A 50 -4.10 -2.06 -4.67
C LEU A 50 -4.46 -3.24 -5.58
N ASN A 51 -5.09 -2.97 -6.73
CA ASN A 51 -5.43 -4.01 -7.70
C ASN A 51 -4.18 -4.66 -8.30
N SER A 52 -3.16 -3.86 -8.64
CA SER A 52 -1.90 -4.36 -9.17
C SER A 52 -1.17 -5.24 -8.16
N ALA A 53 -1.15 -4.83 -6.89
CA ALA A 53 -0.54 -5.60 -5.82
C ALA A 53 -1.34 -6.89 -5.51
N ASP A 54 -2.66 -6.88 -5.63
CA ASP A 54 -3.44 -8.12 -5.53
C ASP A 54 -3.08 -9.09 -6.67
N LEU A 55 -3.15 -8.63 -7.93
CA LEU A 55 -2.86 -9.46 -9.10
C LEU A 55 -1.43 -10.02 -9.10
N LEU A 56 -0.44 -9.20 -8.77
CA LEU A 56 0.97 -9.60 -8.78
C LEU A 56 1.36 -10.48 -7.59
N LEU A 57 0.52 -10.62 -6.57
CA LEU A 57 0.82 -11.36 -5.34
C LEU A 57 -0.24 -12.43 -5.02
N ALA A 58 -1.18 -12.69 -5.94
CA ALA A 58 -2.32 -13.57 -5.72
C ALA A 58 -1.96 -15.08 -5.68
N ASP A 59 -0.82 -15.49 -6.22
CA ASP A 59 -0.38 -16.91 -6.29
C ASP A 59 1.10 -17.10 -5.90
N PRO A 60 1.53 -18.32 -5.51
CA PRO A 60 2.94 -18.65 -5.34
C PRO A 60 3.61 -18.69 -6.71
N LEU A 61 4.01 -17.50 -7.16
CA LEU A 61 4.61 -17.30 -8.46
C LEU A 61 5.97 -18.00 -8.53
N SER A 62 6.25 -18.66 -9.65
CA SER A 62 7.57 -19.26 -9.88
C SER A 62 8.65 -18.16 -9.85
N PRO A 63 9.92 -18.49 -9.52
CA PRO A 63 10.99 -17.50 -9.40
C PRO A 63 11.25 -16.65 -10.67
N GLU A 64 10.75 -17.10 -11.82
CA GLU A 64 10.87 -16.44 -13.12
C GLU A 64 9.66 -15.57 -13.48
N GLU A 65 8.68 -15.41 -12.60
CA GLU A 65 7.45 -14.68 -12.92
C GLU A 65 7.49 -13.20 -12.55
N MET A 66 6.64 -12.42 -13.25
CA MET A 66 6.58 -10.97 -13.14
C MET A 66 6.39 -10.49 -11.70
N GLY A 67 5.50 -11.13 -10.93
CA GLY A 67 5.24 -10.73 -9.54
C GLY A 67 6.46 -10.88 -8.62
N MET A 68 7.38 -11.81 -8.91
CA MET A 68 8.65 -11.93 -8.18
C MET A 68 9.62 -10.78 -8.51
N ARG A 69 9.56 -10.24 -9.73
CA ARG A 69 10.43 -9.13 -10.16
C ARG A 69 9.89 -7.76 -9.75
N VAL A 70 8.59 -7.52 -9.89
CA VAL A 70 8.00 -6.17 -9.69
C VAL A 70 7.05 -6.07 -8.51
N GLY A 71 6.57 -7.19 -7.95
CA GLY A 71 5.58 -7.19 -6.87
C GLY A 71 6.05 -6.42 -5.64
N SER A 72 7.33 -6.58 -5.25
CA SER A 72 7.89 -5.77 -4.16
C SER A 72 7.84 -4.29 -4.51
N ARG A 73 8.30 -3.87 -5.69
CA ARG A 73 8.31 -2.45 -6.07
C ARG A 73 6.92 -1.83 -6.09
N VAL A 74 5.90 -2.57 -6.52
CA VAL A 74 4.50 -2.12 -6.46
C VAL A 74 4.04 -1.90 -5.02
N VAL A 75 4.34 -2.85 -4.13
CA VAL A 75 4.02 -2.73 -2.68
C VAL A 75 4.78 -1.57 -2.03
N ASP A 76 6.05 -1.38 -2.36
CA ASP A 76 6.87 -0.25 -1.89
C ASP A 76 6.23 1.08 -2.32
N THR A 77 5.87 1.20 -3.60
CA THR A 77 5.23 2.40 -4.14
C THR A 77 3.87 2.65 -3.49
N LEU A 78 3.08 1.60 -3.26
CA LEU A 78 1.80 1.67 -2.56
C LEU A 78 1.98 2.22 -1.14
N PHE A 79 2.89 1.65 -0.36
CA PHE A 79 3.14 2.11 1.01
C PHE A 79 3.67 3.54 1.05
N ASP A 80 4.65 3.89 0.21
CA ASP A 80 5.21 5.24 0.14
C ASP A 80 4.13 6.29 -0.10
N LEU A 81 3.30 6.07 -1.13
CA LEU A 81 2.20 6.96 -1.47
C LEU A 81 1.15 7.01 -0.36
N TRP A 82 0.83 5.88 0.27
CA TRP A 82 -0.10 5.85 1.40
C TRP A 82 0.43 6.62 2.61
N PHE A 83 1.71 6.47 2.94
CA PHE A 83 2.36 7.23 4.01
C PHE A 83 2.29 8.72 3.72
N HIS A 84 2.59 9.14 2.49
CA HIS A 84 2.47 10.54 2.09
C HIS A 84 1.05 11.07 2.25
N ALA A 85 0.04 10.31 1.83
CA ALA A 85 -1.37 10.69 2.02
C ALA A 85 -1.71 10.88 3.50
N VAL A 86 -1.28 9.94 4.36
CA VAL A 86 -1.52 10.00 5.81
C VAL A 86 -0.78 11.18 6.45
N LEU A 87 0.49 11.41 6.12
CA LEU A 87 1.30 12.51 6.64
C LEU A 87 0.76 13.90 6.24
N ASN A 88 0.16 14.00 5.05
CA ASN A 88 -0.51 15.21 4.59
C ASN A 88 -1.94 15.37 5.14
N GLU A 89 -2.36 14.52 6.08
CA GLU A 89 -3.71 14.48 6.65
C GLU A 89 -4.83 14.17 5.63
N GLU A 90 -4.48 13.70 4.43
CA GLU A 90 -5.37 13.25 3.36
C GLU A 90 -5.66 11.75 3.52
N ILE A 91 -6.30 11.39 4.64
CA ILE A 91 -6.58 9.98 4.95
C ILE A 91 -7.46 9.36 3.84
N PRO A 92 -6.99 8.30 3.15
CA PRO A 92 -7.81 7.59 2.16
C PRO A 92 -9.08 7.03 2.80
N SER A 93 -10.18 6.94 2.06
CA SER A 93 -11.46 6.40 2.56
C SER A 93 -11.32 5.08 3.34
N PRO A 94 -12.13 4.83 4.40
CA PRO A 94 -12.11 3.58 5.17
C PRO A 94 -12.17 2.31 4.31
N THR A 95 -12.83 2.36 3.16
CA THR A 95 -12.92 1.24 2.21
C THR A 95 -11.54 0.84 1.69
N TYR A 96 -10.67 1.79 1.34
CA TYR A 96 -9.32 1.50 0.87
C TYR A 96 -8.50 0.80 1.95
N TRP A 97 -8.58 1.27 3.19
CA TRP A 97 -7.87 0.64 4.31
C TRP A 97 -8.35 -0.78 4.59
N ARG A 98 -9.66 -1.06 4.45
CA ARG A 98 -10.19 -2.44 4.54
C ARG A 98 -9.61 -3.34 3.46
N THR A 99 -9.54 -2.86 2.22
CA THR A 99 -8.91 -3.59 1.11
C THR A 99 -7.43 -3.85 1.40
N LEU A 100 -6.68 -2.81 1.80
CA LEU A 100 -5.27 -2.95 2.19
C LEU A 100 -5.10 -3.98 3.31
N ALA A 101 -5.96 -3.98 4.32
CA ALA A 101 -5.93 -4.96 5.42
C ALA A 101 -6.19 -6.40 4.93
N ALA A 102 -7.14 -6.59 4.02
CA ALA A 102 -7.39 -7.90 3.43
C ALA A 102 -6.19 -8.38 2.59
N LEU A 103 -5.61 -7.50 1.76
CA LEU A 103 -4.46 -7.82 0.92
C LEU A 103 -3.21 -8.10 1.75
N CYS A 104 -2.88 -7.26 2.73
CA CYS A 104 -1.77 -7.51 3.66
C CYS A 104 -1.92 -8.87 4.34
N ARG A 105 -3.14 -9.28 4.72
CA ARG A 105 -3.35 -10.62 5.32
C ARG A 105 -3.05 -11.75 4.34
N ARG A 106 -3.47 -11.62 3.07
CA ARG A 106 -3.20 -12.59 2.00
C ARG A 106 -1.70 -12.66 1.67
N TRP A 107 -1.04 -11.51 1.61
CA TRP A 107 0.40 -11.37 1.35
C TRP A 107 1.30 -12.00 2.40
N ARG A 108 0.88 -12.08 3.67
CA ARG A 108 1.66 -12.71 4.76
C ARG A 108 2.02 -14.17 4.50
N HIS A 109 1.27 -14.86 3.65
CA HIS A 109 1.54 -16.26 3.27
C HIS A 109 2.59 -16.37 2.15
N HIS A 110 2.89 -15.27 1.45
CA HIS A 110 3.91 -15.23 0.43
C HIS A 110 5.27 -15.00 1.11
N HIS A 111 6.08 -16.06 1.27
CA HIS A 111 7.28 -16.12 2.13
C HIS A 111 8.29 -14.96 1.95
N ARG A 112 8.21 -14.24 0.83
CA ARG A 112 9.15 -13.19 0.42
C ARG A 112 8.67 -11.77 0.71
N ILE A 113 7.40 -11.59 1.08
CA ILE A 113 6.89 -10.33 1.62
C ILE A 113 7.29 -10.30 3.10
N GLY A 114 8.59 -10.05 3.33
CA GLY A 114 9.23 -10.25 4.64
C GLY A 114 8.78 -9.28 5.73
N GLU A 115 9.39 -9.43 6.91
CA GLU A 115 9.17 -8.62 8.11
C GLU A 115 9.10 -7.11 7.84
N ARG A 116 9.89 -6.61 6.88
CA ARG A 116 9.93 -5.19 6.52
C ARG A 116 8.55 -4.66 6.11
N LYS A 117 7.75 -5.45 5.38
CA LYS A 117 6.42 -5.03 4.89
C LYS A 117 5.35 -5.17 5.95
N ALA A 118 5.45 -6.16 6.83
CA ALA A 118 4.64 -6.24 8.04
C ALA A 118 4.89 -5.02 8.95
N LYS A 119 6.15 -4.63 9.16
CA LYS A 119 6.54 -3.41 9.89
C LYS A 119 5.94 -2.17 9.23
N SER A 120 6.07 -1.99 7.91
CA SER A 120 5.44 -0.88 7.18
C SER A 120 3.92 -0.83 7.36
N ALA A 121 3.22 -1.96 7.28
CA ALA A 121 1.77 -2.01 7.48
C ALA A 121 1.37 -1.59 8.91
N VAL A 122 2.12 -2.04 9.92
CA VAL A 122 1.91 -1.65 11.32
C VAL A 122 2.17 -0.15 11.51
N THR A 123 3.32 0.35 11.06
CA THR A 123 3.66 1.78 11.13
C THR A 123 2.61 2.64 10.44
N LEU A 124 2.15 2.24 9.25
CA LEU A 124 1.11 2.96 8.51
C LEU A 124 -0.21 3.01 9.27
N SER A 125 -0.58 1.90 9.91
CA SER A 125 -1.80 1.81 10.70
C SER A 125 -1.74 2.67 11.96
N LEU A 126 -0.58 2.71 12.62
CA LEU A 126 -0.34 3.57 13.78
C LEU A 126 -0.39 5.05 13.38
N LEU A 127 0.25 5.44 12.27
CA LEU A 127 0.19 6.81 11.76
C LEU A 127 -1.25 7.19 11.35
N GLY A 128 -1.96 6.30 10.66
CA GLY A 128 -3.37 6.49 10.33
C GLY A 128 -4.23 6.70 11.59
N ALA A 129 -4.03 5.86 12.62
CA ALA A 129 -4.72 6.00 13.90
C ALA A 129 -4.41 7.33 14.59
N ARG A 130 -3.17 7.82 14.55
CA ARG A 130 -2.79 9.15 15.09
C ARG A 130 -3.53 10.27 14.37
N VAL A 131 -3.56 10.26 13.04
CA VAL A 131 -4.23 11.30 12.25
C VAL A 131 -5.74 11.25 12.48
N VAL A 132 -6.34 10.06 12.54
CA VAL A 132 -7.77 9.90 12.88
C VAL A 132 -8.04 10.38 14.31
N ALA A 133 -7.19 10.09 15.29
CA ALA A 133 -7.31 10.59 16.67
C ALA A 133 -7.21 12.12 16.73
N LYS A 134 -6.31 12.72 15.96
CA LYS A 134 -6.18 14.18 15.84
C LYS A 134 -7.47 14.79 15.24
N LYS A 135 -8.03 14.18 14.19
CA LYS A 135 -9.32 14.61 13.62
C LYS A 135 -10.50 14.35 14.55
N LYS A 136 -10.45 13.34 15.43
CA LYS A 136 -11.48 13.06 16.45
C LYS A 136 -11.60 14.21 17.47
N HIS A 137 -10.49 14.86 17.84
CA HIS A 137 -10.54 16.08 18.66
C HIS A 137 -11.37 17.20 17.98
N ASN A 138 -11.55 17.12 16.66
CA ASN A 138 -12.36 18.04 15.86
C ASN A 138 -13.76 17.48 15.48
N GLY A 139 -14.25 16.41 16.13
CA GLY A 139 -15.67 16.04 16.12
C GLY A 139 -16.18 15.09 15.03
N ASN A 140 -15.39 14.11 14.57
CA ASN A 140 -15.85 13.10 13.58
C ASN A 140 -15.83 11.65 14.12
N ASP A 141 -16.80 10.82 13.71
CA ASP A 141 -17.05 9.48 14.24
C ASP A 141 -15.92 8.47 13.96
N ALA A 142 -15.34 7.92 15.04
CA ALA A 142 -14.17 7.04 15.02
C ALA A 142 -14.50 5.52 14.99
N GLY A 143 -15.79 5.17 15.04
CA GLY A 143 -16.23 3.76 15.17
C GLY A 143 -15.75 2.87 14.03
N GLY A 144 -15.86 3.35 12.79
CA GLY A 144 -15.43 2.59 11.60
C GLY A 144 -13.92 2.36 11.50
N TRP A 145 -13.10 3.28 12.03
CA TRP A 145 -11.65 3.23 11.94
C TRP A 145 -11.01 2.24 12.92
N THR A 146 -11.63 2.04 14.07
CA THR A 146 -11.11 1.16 15.12
C THR A 146 -10.99 -0.30 14.65
N SER A 147 -12.02 -0.81 13.96
CA SER A 147 -12.02 -2.17 13.40
C SER A 147 -10.94 -2.34 12.32
N ILE A 148 -10.75 -1.32 11.49
CA ILE A 148 -9.82 -1.34 10.35
C ILE A 148 -8.37 -1.43 10.82
N PHE A 149 -7.97 -0.53 11.72
CA PHE A 149 -6.61 -0.52 12.23
C PHE A 149 -6.33 -1.75 13.10
N SER A 150 -7.31 -2.22 13.88
CA SER A 150 -7.18 -3.47 14.64
C SER A 150 -6.90 -4.67 13.72
N SER A 151 -7.57 -4.74 12.57
CA SER A 151 -7.30 -5.77 11.56
C SER A 151 -5.91 -5.67 10.92
N LEU A 152 -5.31 -4.48 10.85
CA LEU A 152 -4.00 -4.27 10.25
C LEU A 152 -2.85 -4.53 11.24
N THR A 153 -3.02 -4.10 12.50
CA THR A 153 -1.98 -4.25 13.53
C THR A 153 -2.09 -5.56 14.30
N GLY A 154 -3.25 -6.22 14.26
CA GLY A 154 -3.57 -7.36 15.14
C GLY A 154 -3.77 -6.95 16.60
N MET A 155 -3.80 -5.66 16.92
CA MET A 155 -3.99 -5.16 18.29
C MET A 155 -5.47 -5.06 18.65
N PRO A 156 -5.86 -5.36 19.90
CA PRO A 156 -7.25 -5.22 20.33
C PRO A 156 -7.70 -3.74 20.35
N PRO A 157 -8.97 -3.45 20.00
CA PRO A 157 -9.54 -2.10 19.99
C PRO A 157 -9.32 -1.27 21.26
N SER A 158 -9.32 -1.94 22.42
CA SER A 158 -9.13 -1.34 23.74
C SER A 158 -7.72 -0.80 23.98
N VAL A 159 -6.74 -1.24 23.20
CA VAL A 159 -5.33 -0.88 23.33
C VAL A 159 -4.96 0.20 22.32
N MET A 160 -5.58 0.20 21.14
CA MET A 160 -5.28 1.10 20.01
C MET A 160 -5.32 2.62 20.30
N TRP A 161 -6.18 3.05 21.22
CA TRP A 161 -6.36 4.46 21.55
C TRP A 161 -5.64 4.89 22.83
N LYS A 162 -4.89 3.99 23.47
CA LYS A 162 -4.06 4.35 24.62
C LYS A 162 -2.89 5.22 24.15
N THR A 163 -2.75 6.38 24.75
CA THR A 163 -1.71 7.39 24.48
C THR A 163 -0.29 6.84 24.56
N ASP A 164 -0.07 5.79 25.34
CA ASP A 164 1.25 5.21 25.60
C ASP A 164 1.82 4.45 24.38
N ILE A 165 0.99 3.98 23.44
CA ILE A 165 1.46 3.34 22.21
C ILE A 165 2.09 4.35 21.25
N PHE A 166 1.64 5.61 21.34
CA PHE A 166 2.14 6.70 20.51
C PHE A 166 3.42 7.34 21.07
N GLN A 167 3.85 6.93 22.27
CA GLN A 167 5.11 7.36 22.90
C GLN A 167 6.30 6.45 22.59
N ILE A 168 6.08 5.33 21.88
CA ILE A 168 7.16 4.47 21.39
C ILE A 168 7.53 4.93 19.98
N THR A 169 8.24 6.05 19.89
CA THR A 169 9.06 6.41 18.73
C THR A 169 10.36 7.00 19.25
#